data_AF-A0A847GNS4-F1
#
_entry.id   AF-A0A847GNS4-F1
#
_cell.length_a   1.000
_cell.length_b   1.000
_cell.length_c   1.000
_cell.angle_alpha   90.00
_cell.angle_beta   90.00
_cell.angle_gamma   90.00
#
_symmetry.space_group_name_H-M   'P 1'
#
loop_
_entity.id
_entity.type
_entity.pdbx_description
1 polymer ?
#
loop_
_entity_poly.entity_id
_entity_poly.type
_entity_poly.pdbx_seq_one_letter_code
_entity_poly.pdbx_strand_id
1 'polypeptide(L)' 'MSGVRLLNHLADVRNDARCRQVAERIKAACNTALKNGQKTSDLGGELGTAVFAEAVIQRLRERPAIRQR' A
#
# COMPACT_ATOMS: atom_id res chain seq x y z
N MET A 1 -1.44 -0.03 8.04
CA MET A 1 -1.40 -1.51 8.13
C MET A 1 -2.71 -2.15 8.61
N SER A 2 -3.49 -1.52 9.51
CA SER A 2 -4.81 -2.04 9.94
C SER A 2 -5.78 -2.30 8.77
N GLY A 3 -5.90 -1.37 7.82
CA GLY A 3 -6.76 -1.54 6.63
C GLY A 3 -6.37 -2.74 5.75
N VAL A 4 -5.07 -3.02 5.59
CA VAL A 4 -4.58 -4.22 4.87
C VAL A 4 -5.03 -5.50 5.59
N ARG A 5 -4.93 -5.53 6.93
CA ARG A 5 -5.41 -6.67 7.72
C ARG A 5 -6.92 -6.85 7.63
N LEU A 6 -7.69 -5.76 7.67
CA LEU A 6 -9.14 -5.81 7.47
C LEU A 6 -9.50 -6.37 6.09
N LEU A 7 -8.83 -5.92 5.03
CA LEU A 7 -9.07 -6.43 3.68
C LEU A 7 -8.71 -7.91 3.55
N ASN A 8 -7.62 -8.36 4.19
CA ASN A 8 -7.29 -9.78 4.22
C ASN A 8 -8.34 -10.61 4.95
N HIS A 9 -8.82 -10.13 6.11
CA HIS A 9 -9.91 -10.78 6.83
C HIS A 9 -11.20 -10.84 5.99
N LEU A 10 -11.55 -9.75 5.29
CA LEU A 10 -12.70 -9.72 4.38
C LEU A 10 -12.54 -10.69 3.21
N ALA A 11 -11.32 -10.86 2.70
CA ALA A 11 -11.04 -11.86 1.66
C ALA A 11 -11.37 -13.28 2.14
N ASP A 12 -11.03 -13.58 3.39
CA ASP A 12 -11.26 -14.91 3.98
C ASP A 12 -12.74 -15.14 4.27
N VAL A 13 -13.39 -14.21 4.98
CA VAL A 13 -14.78 -14.39 5.42
C VAL A 13 -15.81 -14.27 4.29
N ARG A 14 -15.46 -13.61 3.18
CA ARG A 14 -16.35 -13.43 2.02
C ARG A 14 -15.91 -14.24 0.79
N ASN A 15 -14.82 -15.00 0.90
CA ASN A 15 -14.18 -15.68 -0.23
C ASN A 15 -13.96 -14.77 -1.45
N ASP A 16 -13.61 -13.49 -1.21
CA ASP A 16 -13.39 -12.50 -2.28
C ASP A 16 -11.89 -12.23 -2.47
N ALA A 17 -11.31 -12.90 -3.47
CA ALA A 17 -9.90 -12.75 -3.80
C ALA A 17 -9.50 -11.31 -4.17
N ARG A 18 -10.44 -10.46 -4.61
CA ARG A 18 -10.16 -9.05 -4.94
C ARG A 18 -9.76 -8.26 -3.71
N CYS A 19 -10.34 -8.56 -2.53
CA CYS A 19 -9.95 -7.92 -1.28
C CYS A 19 -8.47 -8.17 -0.97
N ARG A 20 -8.00 -9.41 -1.16
CA ARG A 20 -6.58 -9.76 -0.97
C ARG A 20 -5.68 -9.08 -2.00
N GLN A 21 -6.09 -9.04 -3.27
CA GLN A 21 -5.34 -8.33 -4.32
C GLN A 21 -5.19 -6.83 -4.01
N VAL A 22 -6.25 -6.17 -3.54
CA VAL A 22 -6.20 -4.76 -3.13
C VAL A 22 -5.31 -4.57 -1.89
N ALA A 23 -5.41 -5.47 -0.90
CA ALA A 23 -4.57 -5.44 0.30
C ALA A 23 -3.07 -5.49 -0.04
N GLU A 24 -2.68 -6.41 -0.93
CA GLU A 24 -1.28 -6.55 -1.36
C GLU A 24 -0.80 -5.33 -2.16
N ARG A 25 -1.64 -4.73 -3.00
CA ARG A 25 -1.31 -3.48 -3.71
C ARG A 25 -1.04 -2.32 -2.75
N ILE A 26 -1.89 -2.13 -1.74
CA ILE A 26 -1.73 -1.08 -0.72
C ILE A 26 -0.44 -1.31 0.08
N LYS A 27 -0.22 -2.55 0.53
CA LYS A 27 0.99 -2.92 1.27
C LYS A 27 2.25 -2.69 0.45
N ALA A 28 2.25 -3.08 -0.82
CA ALA A 28 3.38 -2.86 -1.72
C ALA A 28 3.66 -1.36 -1.92
N ALA A 29 2.62 -0.55 -2.17
CA ALA A 29 2.78 0.90 -2.34
C ALA A 29 3.37 1.58 -1.08
N CYS A 30 2.86 1.25 0.11
CA CYS A 30 3.43 1.72 1.38
C CYS A 30 4.89 1.31 1.54
N ASN A 31 5.20 0.03 1.32
CA ASN A 31 6.57 -0.48 1.47
C ASN A 31 7.53 0.17 0.48
N THR A 32 7.11 0.40 -0.76
CA THR A 32 7.92 1.09 -1.77
C THR A 32 8.17 2.54 -1.39
N ALA A 33 7.16 3.27 -0.90
CA ALA A 33 7.35 4.64 -0.41
C ALA A 33 8.42 4.69 0.69
N LEU A 34 8.30 3.79 1.69
CA LEU A 34 9.27 3.70 2.79
C LEU A 34 10.67 3.32 2.32
N LYS A 35 10.79 2.36 1.40
CA LYS A 35 12.08 1.95 0.80
C LYS A 35 12.76 3.10 0.07
N ASN A 36 11.98 4.00 -0.53
CA ASN A 36 12.47 5.19 -1.22
C ASN A 36 12.77 6.36 -0.27
N GLY A 37 12.80 6.12 1.05
CA GLY A 37 13.12 7.15 2.05
C GLY A 37 11.96 8.12 2.34
N GLN A 38 10.79 7.94 1.72
CA GLN A 38 9.61 8.74 2.00
C GLN A 38 8.99 8.28 3.32
N LYS A 39 9.51 8.84 4.41
CA LYS A 39 9.17 8.45 5.78
C LYS A 39 8.66 9.66 6.56
N THR A 40 7.79 9.39 7.52
CA THR A 40 7.33 10.37 8.50
C THR A 40 8.35 10.52 9.64
N SER A 41 8.20 11.57 10.44
CA SER A 41 9.15 11.93 11.52
C SER A 41 9.39 10.81 12.53
N ASP A 42 8.36 10.05 12.90
CA ASP A 42 8.45 8.88 13.78
C ASP A 42 9.31 7.74 13.23
N LEU A 43 9.51 7.70 11.90
CA LEU A 43 10.35 6.74 11.20
C LEU A 43 11.69 7.35 10.74
N GLY A 44 12.05 8.52 11.26
CA GLY A 44 13.29 9.23 10.94
C GLY A 44 13.29 9.90 9.56
N GLY A 45 12.12 10.30 9.04
CA GLY A 45 12.01 11.12 7.84
C GLY A 45 11.46 12.51 8.14
N GLU A 46 11.18 13.27 7.08
CA GLU A 46 10.72 14.67 7.19
C GLU A 46 9.28 14.86 6.69
N LEU A 47 8.65 13.80 6.18
CA LEU A 47 7.31 13.92 5.61
C LEU A 47 6.24 14.06 6.70
N GLY A 48 5.25 14.90 6.45
CA GLY A 48 3.97 14.85 7.16
C GLY A 48 3.08 13.70 6.66
N THR A 49 2.08 13.33 7.47
CA THR A 49 1.15 12.23 7.16
C THR A 49 0.43 12.40 5.83
N ALA A 50 -0.01 13.63 5.50
CA ALA A 50 -0.70 13.91 4.24
C ALA A 50 0.20 13.71 3.01
N VAL A 51 1.46 14.14 3.10
CA VAL A 51 2.44 14.01 2.02
C VAL A 51 2.83 12.54 1.82
N PHE A 52 3.01 11.80 2.90
CA PHE A 52 3.23 10.35 2.82
C PHE A 52 2.03 9.63 2.20
N ALA A 53 0.80 10.01 2.56
CA ALA A 53 -0.41 9.42 1.97
C ALA A 53 -0.48 9.66 0.46
N GLU A 54 -0.16 10.86 -0.03
CA GLU A 54 -0.13 11.15 -1.47
C GLU A 54 0.93 10.30 -2.19
N ALA A 55 2.11 10.14 -1.59
CA ALA A 55 3.17 9.28 -2.14
C ALA A 55 2.72 7.81 -2.27
N VAL A 56 1.87 7.32 -1.36
CA VAL A 56 1.27 5.99 -1.47
C VAL A 56 0.20 5.95 -2.55
N ILE A 57 -0.68 6.95 -2.64
CA ILE A 57 -1.76 7.04 -3.64
C ILE A 57 -1.19 7.10 -5.06
N GLN A 58 -0.13 7.89 -5.28
CA GLN A 58 0.56 7.98 -6.56
C GLN A 58 1.00 6.59 -7.05
N ARG A 59 1.60 5.79 -6.18
CA ARG A 59 2.03 4.40 -6.49
C ARG A 59 0.88 3.44 -6.74
N LEU A 60 -0.30 3.68 -6.15
CA LEU A 60 -1.49 2.87 -6.41
C LEU A 60 -2.10 3.14 -7.79
N ARG A 61 -1.94 4.38 -8.29
CA ARG A 61 -2.39 4.82 -9.62
C ARG A 61 -1.45 4.36 -10.72
N GLU A 62 -0.16 4.24 -10.43
CA GLU A 62 0.82 3.63 -11.33
C GLU A 62 0.43 2.15 -11.56
N ARG A 63 -0.12 1.84 -12.74
CA ARG A 63 -0.38 0.45 -13.13
C ARG A 63 0.96 -0.27 -13.16
N PRO A 64 1.14 -1.39 -12.44
CA PRO A 64 2.33 -2.21 -12.63
C PRO A 64 2.37 -2.64 -14.09
N ALA A 65 3.51 -2.44 -14.76
CA ALA A 65 3.74 -3.01 -16.08
C ALA A 65 3.44 -4.51 -15.97
N ILE A 66 2.42 -4.96 -16.70
CA ILE A 66 2.06 -6.37 -16.76
C ILE A 66 3.31 -7.10 -17.27
N ARG A 67 4.02 -7.81 -16.40
CA ARG A 67 4.94 -8.85 -16.86
C ARG A 67 4.05 -9.99 -17.34
N GLN A 68 3.71 -9.95 -18.62
CA GLN A 68 3.22 -11.11 -19.35
C GLN A 68 4.31 -12.19 -19.20
N ARG A 69 3.96 -13.28 -18.52
CA ARG A 69 4.65 -14.56 -18.63
C ARG A 69 3.70 -15.50 -19.32
#